data_AF-A0A7Y3JB52-F1
#
_entry.id   AF-A0A7Y3JB52-F1
#
_cell.length_a   1.000
_cell.length_b   1.000
_cell.length_c   1.000
_cell.angle_alpha   90.00
_cell.angle_beta   90.00
_cell.angle_gamma   90.00
#
_symmetry.space_group_name_H-M   'P 1'
#
loop_
_entity.id
_entity.type
_entity.pdbx_description
1 polymer ?
#
loop_
_entity_poly.entity_id
_entity_poly.type
_entity_poly.pdbx_seq_one_letter_code
_entity_poly.pdbx_strand_id
1 'polypeptide(L)'
;MRGLTVDSCRPAKHRASTRPGRVLARLPWPALAALLLASCASPPSVAPVSPAPQVPVIPMPPTTLSPNAAAPLTSPGLRLQAASFGELPGWQGDDFADVWAAWLRDCRAPVPQLAAACAASAQVPASDTTVQRRFFEQWFQPWEAQGPAGQDSGLVTGYYEPVLKGSLTPGWPYVVPIYGLPADLVPRPDAADGVTRGRLAWTDGRKEVLPYWSRAQINADPQAQAVLGRKVVAWLESPVDALFLQVQGSGLVDLPDGRMLRLSYAGDNGWPYKSVGRWLLEQGELRGTVTMQIIRAWAQMHPARVQQMLDANPRVVFFHATLLGSRSLADPMPAHWAPHNSATIDKAQ
;
A
#
# COMPACT_ATOMS: atom_id res chain seq x y z
N MET A 1 -4.39 53.22 12.07
CA MET A 1 -3.56 53.98 13.03
C MET A 1 -2.24 53.25 13.18
N ARG A 2 -1.11 53.94 12.87
CA ARG A 2 0.31 53.68 13.19
C ARG A 2 0.76 52.21 13.18
N GLY A 3 1.55 51.67 12.26
CA GLY A 3 2.59 52.26 11.41
C GLY A 3 3.88 52.46 12.21
N LEU A 4 4.83 51.53 12.13
CA LEU A 4 6.25 51.72 12.45
C LEU A 4 7.11 50.74 11.62
N THR A 5 7.78 51.32 10.64
CA THR A 5 8.88 50.81 9.82
C THR A 5 10.20 51.42 10.33
N VAL A 6 11.34 51.02 9.71
CA VAL A 6 12.63 51.77 9.58
C VAL A 6 13.60 51.59 10.78
N ASP A 7 14.92 51.38 10.71
CA ASP A 7 15.97 51.19 9.68
C ASP A 7 17.21 50.59 10.40
N SER A 8 18.02 49.70 9.82
CA SER A 8 19.25 50.00 9.07
C SER A 8 20.17 51.08 9.68
N CYS A 9 21.37 50.71 10.14
CA CYS A 9 22.59 51.45 9.80
C CYS A 9 23.88 50.62 9.95
N ARG A 10 24.86 50.99 9.13
CA ARG A 10 26.08 50.30 8.70
C ARG A 10 27.33 50.83 9.48
N PRO A 11 28.58 50.48 9.11
CA PRO A 11 29.73 50.27 10.02
C PRO A 11 30.69 51.46 10.13
N ALA A 12 31.71 51.36 10.99
CA ALA A 12 32.88 52.24 10.95
C ALA A 12 34.20 51.53 11.32
N LYS A 13 35.27 51.99 10.66
CA LYS A 13 36.64 51.48 10.61
C LYS A 13 37.57 52.15 11.65
N HIS A 14 38.76 51.53 11.78
CA HIS A 14 40.09 52.10 12.08
C HIS A 14 40.46 52.48 13.53
N ARG A 15 41.55 51.87 14.04
CA ARG A 15 42.87 52.52 14.17
C ARG A 15 43.97 51.56 14.62
N ALA A 16 45.16 51.77 14.07
CA ALA A 16 46.43 51.16 14.46
C ALA A 16 47.15 51.99 15.52
N SER A 17 48.04 51.39 16.33
CA SER A 17 49.17 52.11 16.95
C SER A 17 50.28 51.17 17.46
N THR A 18 51.46 51.26 16.81
CA THR A 18 52.83 51.41 17.34
C THR A 18 53.50 50.42 18.33
N ARG A 19 54.63 49.86 17.82
CA ARG A 19 55.95 49.42 18.37
C ARG A 19 56.51 50.24 19.58
N PRO A 20 57.56 49.81 20.34
CA PRO A 20 58.88 49.23 19.93
C PRO A 20 59.36 48.05 20.83
N GLY A 21 60.49 47.33 20.68
CA GLY A 21 61.72 47.41 19.90
C GLY A 21 62.93 47.10 20.81
N ARG A 22 63.85 46.23 20.36
CA ARG A 22 65.29 46.00 20.75
C ARG A 22 65.63 44.56 21.16
N VAL A 23 66.81 43.97 20.91
CA VAL A 23 67.96 44.14 20.00
C VAL A 23 68.80 42.86 20.17
N LEU A 24 69.49 42.45 19.11
CA LEU A 24 70.41 41.31 18.98
C LEU A 24 71.67 41.38 19.88
N ALA A 25 72.26 40.21 20.16
CA ALA A 25 73.72 40.03 20.20
C ALA A 25 74.10 38.61 19.76
N ARG A 26 75.23 38.49 19.05
CA ARG A 26 75.77 37.30 18.38
C ARG A 26 77.17 36.93 18.92
N LEU A 27 77.63 35.72 18.52
CA LEU A 27 79.01 35.16 18.36
C LEU A 27 79.72 34.54 19.60
N PRO A 28 80.74 33.63 19.47
CA PRO A 28 81.10 32.65 18.40
C PRO A 28 81.71 31.25 18.84
N TRP A 29 81.78 30.31 17.87
CA TRP A 29 82.66 29.10 17.54
C TRP A 29 83.89 28.62 18.39
N PRO A 30 84.59 27.45 18.15
CA PRO A 30 84.30 26.08 17.59
C PRO A 30 84.87 24.83 18.37
N ALA A 31 84.49 23.62 17.89
CA ALA A 31 85.25 22.34 17.76
C ALA A 31 85.37 21.26 18.90
N LEU A 32 85.42 19.99 18.44
CA LEU A 32 85.59 18.67 19.10
C LEU A 32 84.34 18.09 19.83
N ALA A 33 83.94 16.82 19.73
CA ALA A 33 84.56 15.59 19.25
C ALA A 33 83.47 14.55 18.85
N ALA A 34 83.91 13.51 18.14
CA ALA A 34 83.15 12.37 17.65
C ALA A 34 82.63 11.41 18.75
N LEU A 35 81.76 10.48 18.31
CA LEU A 35 81.26 9.23 18.94
C LEU A 35 79.94 9.31 19.74
N LEU A 36 78.83 8.81 19.18
CA LEU A 36 78.28 7.46 19.44
C LEU A 36 76.88 7.27 18.77
N LEU A 37 76.85 6.33 17.81
CA LEU A 37 75.86 5.26 17.58
C LEU A 37 74.34 5.55 17.44
N ALA A 38 73.86 5.18 16.24
CA ALA A 38 72.61 4.47 15.97
C ALA A 38 71.28 5.13 16.40
N SER A 39 70.76 6.00 15.54
CA SER A 39 69.31 6.26 15.48
C SER A 39 68.75 5.56 14.24
N CYS A 40 67.82 4.63 14.48
CA CYS A 40 67.14 3.84 13.47
C CYS A 40 66.47 4.72 12.41
N ALA A 41 66.86 4.56 11.15
CA ALA A 41 66.06 5.01 10.02
C ALA A 41 64.94 3.98 9.82
N SER A 42 63.72 4.28 10.26
CA SER A 42 62.54 3.51 9.88
C SER A 42 62.21 3.80 8.41
N PRO A 43 61.98 2.77 7.57
CA PRO A 43 61.49 3.00 6.22
C PRO A 43 60.09 3.64 6.27
N PRO A 44 59.68 4.43 5.24
CA PRO A 44 58.37 5.06 5.22
C PRO A 44 57.29 3.98 5.31
N SER A 45 56.43 4.11 6.33
CA SER A 45 55.24 3.29 6.49
C SER A 45 54.32 3.57 5.31
N VAL A 46 54.20 2.61 4.40
CA VAL A 46 53.16 2.61 3.37
C VAL A 46 51.84 2.52 4.14
N ALA A 47 51.03 3.57 4.06
CA ALA A 47 49.68 3.55 4.63
C ALA A 47 48.96 2.30 4.13
N PRO A 48 48.29 1.51 5.00
CA PRO A 48 47.52 0.37 4.54
C PRO A 48 46.52 0.88 3.51
N VAL A 49 46.59 0.32 2.30
CA VAL A 49 45.62 0.58 1.24
C VAL A 49 44.27 0.21 1.82
N SER A 50 43.44 1.22 2.10
CA SER A 50 42.07 1.01 2.54
C SER A 50 41.41 0.12 1.48
N PRO A 51 40.89 -1.08 1.84
CA PRO A 51 40.31 -1.96 0.85
C PRO A 51 39.24 -1.17 0.09
N ALA A 52 39.31 -1.21 -1.25
CA ALA A 52 38.31 -0.58 -2.09
C ALA A 52 36.92 -1.02 -1.61
N PRO A 53 35.92 -0.13 -1.54
CA PRO A 53 34.57 -0.50 -1.13
C PRO A 53 34.14 -1.70 -1.98
N GLN A 54 33.97 -2.85 -1.33
CA GLN A 54 33.57 -4.07 -2.01
C GLN A 54 32.15 -3.84 -2.51
N VAL A 55 31.96 -3.90 -3.83
CA VAL A 55 30.61 -3.86 -4.41
C VAL A 55 29.85 -5.04 -3.81
N PRO A 56 28.66 -4.81 -3.20
CA PRO A 56 27.86 -5.89 -2.66
C PRO A 56 27.61 -6.94 -3.74
N VAL A 57 28.04 -8.17 -3.50
CA VAL A 57 27.80 -9.28 -4.43
C VAL A 57 26.40 -9.82 -4.16
N ILE A 58 25.47 -9.51 -5.07
CA ILE A 58 24.11 -10.06 -5.00
C ILE A 58 24.19 -11.56 -5.38
N PRO A 59 23.66 -12.48 -4.55
CA PRO A 59 23.59 -13.89 -4.91
C PRO A 59 22.91 -14.07 -6.28
N MET A 60 23.39 -15.00 -7.10
CA MET A 60 22.76 -15.30 -8.39
C MET A 60 21.55 -16.23 -8.20
N PRO A 61 20.49 -16.08 -9.03
CA PRO A 61 19.40 -17.05 -9.03
C PRO A 61 19.92 -18.44 -9.45
N PRO A 62 19.33 -19.52 -8.92
CA PRO A 62 19.76 -20.90 -9.20
C PRO A 62 19.59 -21.31 -10.67
N THR A 63 18.74 -20.61 -11.41
CA THR A 63 18.51 -20.84 -12.83
C THR A 63 18.62 -19.50 -13.57
N THR A 64 19.70 -19.32 -14.33
CA THR A 64 19.78 -18.19 -15.26
C THR A 64 19.02 -18.57 -16.53
N LEU A 65 17.73 -18.24 -16.61
CA LEU A 65 17.09 -18.16 -17.92
C LEU A 65 17.79 -17.01 -18.67
N SER A 66 18.21 -17.25 -19.91
CA SER A 66 18.75 -16.18 -20.75
C SER A 66 17.69 -15.08 -20.87
N PRO A 67 18.04 -13.80 -20.57
CA PRO A 67 17.13 -12.69 -20.78
C PRO A 67 16.59 -12.74 -22.20
N ASN A 68 15.27 -12.66 -22.37
CA ASN A 68 14.56 -12.63 -23.66
C ASN A 68 14.50 -13.94 -24.48
N ALA A 69 14.93 -15.09 -23.96
CA ALA A 69 14.84 -16.36 -24.70
C ALA A 69 13.57 -17.19 -24.41
N ALA A 70 12.70 -16.72 -23.53
CA ALA A 70 11.54 -17.49 -23.10
C ALA A 70 10.40 -17.38 -24.12
N ALA A 71 9.82 -18.53 -24.50
CA ALA A 71 8.66 -18.58 -25.37
C ALA A 71 7.45 -17.90 -24.70
N PRO A 72 6.53 -17.31 -25.48
CA PRO A 72 5.34 -16.67 -24.92
C PRO A 72 4.48 -17.67 -24.14
N LEU A 73 3.91 -17.23 -23.03
CA LEU A 73 2.93 -18.02 -22.26
C LEU A 73 1.53 -17.55 -22.63
N THR A 74 0.59 -18.48 -22.80
CA THR A 74 -0.79 -18.14 -23.23
C THR A 74 -1.82 -18.83 -22.34
N SER A 75 -2.77 -18.06 -21.84
CA SER A 75 -3.99 -18.52 -21.17
C SER A 75 -5.23 -17.85 -21.81
N PRO A 76 -6.45 -18.33 -21.55
CA PRO A 76 -7.67 -17.69 -22.05
C PRO A 76 -7.75 -16.24 -21.56
N GLY A 77 -7.62 -15.26 -22.46
CA GLY A 77 -7.68 -13.84 -22.12
C GLY A 77 -6.32 -13.14 -21.99
N LEU A 78 -5.21 -13.89 -21.89
CA LEU A 78 -3.90 -13.33 -21.59
C LEU A 78 -2.78 -14.03 -22.36
N ARG A 79 -1.89 -13.23 -22.95
CA ARG A 79 -0.64 -13.66 -23.55
C ARG A 79 0.51 -12.91 -22.88
N LEU A 80 1.49 -13.63 -22.35
CA LEU A 80 2.70 -13.07 -21.77
C LEU A 80 3.85 -13.23 -22.74
N GLN A 81 4.40 -12.12 -23.22
CA GLN A 81 5.56 -12.07 -24.10
C GLN A 81 6.80 -11.68 -23.27
N ALA A 82 7.89 -12.43 -23.38
CA ALA A 82 9.13 -12.07 -22.68
C ALA A 82 9.63 -10.71 -23.18
N ALA A 83 9.97 -9.81 -22.25
CA ALA A 83 10.45 -8.45 -22.52
C ALA A 83 11.66 -8.12 -21.64
N SER A 84 12.48 -7.17 -22.04
CA SER A 84 13.64 -6.71 -21.29
C SER A 84 13.33 -5.49 -20.43
N PHE A 85 14.13 -5.26 -19.39
CA PHE A 85 14.02 -4.05 -18.58
C PHE A 85 14.27 -2.75 -19.39
N GLY A 86 15.00 -2.83 -20.50
CA GLY A 86 15.20 -1.70 -21.40
C GLY A 86 13.95 -1.29 -22.19
N GLU A 87 12.97 -2.19 -22.30
CA GLU A 87 11.69 -1.95 -22.99
C GLU A 87 10.63 -1.34 -22.05
N LEU A 88 10.86 -1.33 -20.73
CA LEU A 88 9.96 -0.73 -19.74
C LEU A 88 10.12 0.80 -19.74
N PRO A 89 9.08 1.57 -20.13
CA PRO A 89 9.15 3.02 -20.11
C PRO A 89 9.36 3.53 -18.68
N GLY A 90 10.37 4.38 -18.47
CA GLY A 90 10.63 4.99 -17.17
C GLY A 90 11.50 4.16 -16.20
N TRP A 91 11.84 2.91 -16.51
CA TRP A 91 12.59 2.00 -15.59
C TRP A 91 13.84 2.63 -14.96
N GLN A 92 14.64 3.37 -15.76
CA GLN A 92 15.85 4.00 -15.25
C GLN A 92 15.60 5.21 -14.33
N GLY A 93 14.40 5.80 -14.40
CA GLY A 93 13.96 6.95 -13.60
C GLY A 93 13.10 6.60 -12.39
N ASP A 94 12.70 5.34 -12.21
CA ASP A 94 11.87 4.92 -11.07
C ASP A 94 12.61 5.09 -9.72
N ASP A 95 11.84 5.43 -8.67
CA ASP A 95 12.32 5.52 -7.30
C ASP A 95 12.39 4.12 -6.66
N PHE A 96 13.58 3.52 -6.70
CA PHE A 96 13.78 2.18 -6.15
C PHE A 96 13.73 2.12 -4.62
N ALA A 97 13.81 3.25 -3.90
CA ALA A 97 13.68 3.21 -2.45
C ALA A 97 12.28 2.75 -2.03
N ASP A 98 11.24 3.30 -2.67
CA ASP A 98 9.85 2.94 -2.44
C ASP A 98 9.51 1.54 -2.98
N VAL A 99 10.01 1.19 -4.18
CA VAL A 99 9.86 -0.15 -4.76
C VAL A 99 10.50 -1.21 -3.85
N TRP A 100 11.70 -0.95 -3.34
CA TRP A 100 12.40 -1.88 -2.45
C TRP A 100 11.67 -2.04 -1.11
N ALA A 101 11.14 -0.95 -0.55
CA ALA A 101 10.35 -1.00 0.66
C ALA A 101 9.05 -1.81 0.47
N ALA A 102 8.42 -1.75 -0.72
CA ALA A 102 7.27 -2.59 -1.07
C ALA A 102 7.67 -4.06 -1.20
N TRP A 103 8.73 -4.36 -1.94
CA TRP A 103 9.27 -5.72 -2.12
C TRP A 103 9.58 -6.43 -0.80
N LEU A 104 10.23 -5.74 0.15
CA LEU A 104 10.52 -6.31 1.47
C LEU A 104 9.25 -6.59 2.31
N ARG A 105 8.13 -5.90 2.03
CA ARG A 105 6.84 -6.25 2.65
C ARG A 105 6.27 -7.51 2.01
N ASP A 106 6.32 -7.63 0.69
CA ASP A 106 5.85 -8.81 -0.03
C ASP A 106 6.61 -10.06 0.39
N CYS A 107 7.91 -9.96 0.67
CA CYS A 107 8.72 -11.04 1.21
C CYS A 107 8.29 -11.57 2.59
N ARG A 108 7.39 -10.88 3.29
CA ARG A 108 6.77 -11.39 4.52
C ARG A 108 5.62 -12.36 4.24
N ALA A 109 5.05 -12.32 3.04
CA ALA A 109 4.04 -13.27 2.61
C ALA A 109 4.69 -14.62 2.24
N PRO A 110 4.10 -15.76 2.65
CA PRO A 110 4.66 -17.07 2.34
C PRO A 110 4.32 -17.48 0.90
N VAL A 111 4.98 -16.86 -0.08
CA VAL A 111 4.86 -17.20 -1.51
C VAL A 111 6.07 -18.05 -1.91
N PRO A 112 5.93 -19.38 -2.07
CA PRO A 112 7.06 -20.28 -2.31
C PRO A 112 7.92 -19.88 -3.52
N GLN A 113 7.29 -19.35 -4.58
CA GLN A 113 7.95 -18.91 -5.80
C GLN A 113 8.90 -17.72 -5.58
N LEU A 114 8.66 -16.90 -4.55
CA LEU A 114 9.49 -15.72 -4.24
C LEU A 114 10.53 -15.99 -3.15
N ALA A 115 10.48 -17.15 -2.48
CA ALA A 115 11.28 -17.42 -1.29
C ALA A 115 12.80 -17.26 -1.51
N ALA A 116 13.32 -17.71 -2.66
CA ALA A 116 14.74 -17.59 -2.98
C ALA A 116 15.18 -16.13 -3.21
N ALA A 117 14.40 -15.36 -3.96
CA ALA A 117 14.67 -13.93 -4.18
C ALA A 117 14.57 -13.15 -2.85
N CYS A 118 13.57 -13.47 -2.03
CA CYS A 118 13.41 -12.86 -0.71
C CYS A 118 14.59 -13.17 0.22
N ALA A 119 15.11 -14.39 0.20
CA ALA A 119 16.32 -14.72 0.96
C ALA A 119 17.56 -13.95 0.45
N ALA A 120 17.72 -13.83 -0.87
CA ALA A 120 18.83 -13.09 -1.47
C ALA A 120 18.79 -11.58 -1.18
N SER A 121 17.60 -11.03 -0.91
CA SER A 121 17.41 -9.61 -0.56
C SER A 121 18.16 -9.20 0.72
N ALA A 122 18.51 -10.16 1.60
CA ALA A 122 19.28 -9.90 2.81
C ALA A 122 20.70 -9.34 2.54
N GLN A 123 21.23 -9.51 1.32
CA GLN A 123 22.55 -9.03 0.91
C GLN A 123 22.50 -7.69 0.17
N VAL A 124 21.31 -7.13 -0.05
CA VAL A 124 21.13 -5.87 -0.78
C VAL A 124 21.05 -4.70 0.22
N PRO A 125 21.94 -3.70 0.13
CA PRO A 125 21.88 -2.54 1.02
C PRO A 125 20.58 -1.75 0.85
N ALA A 126 19.92 -1.44 1.98
CA ALA A 126 18.67 -0.67 1.97
C ALA A 126 18.82 0.78 1.46
N SER A 127 20.03 1.33 1.47
CA SER A 127 20.32 2.70 1.04
C SER A 127 20.84 2.83 -0.39
N ASP A 128 21.06 1.72 -1.10
CA ASP A 128 21.66 1.72 -2.44
C ASP A 128 20.63 1.35 -3.51
N THR A 129 19.94 2.35 -4.04
CA THR A 129 18.90 2.18 -5.06
C THR A 129 19.44 1.62 -6.38
N THR A 130 20.73 1.79 -6.67
CA THR A 130 21.37 1.22 -7.86
C THR A 130 21.53 -0.29 -7.72
N VAL A 131 21.97 -0.76 -6.54
CA VAL A 131 22.07 -2.19 -6.24
C VAL A 131 20.68 -2.83 -6.15
N GLN A 132 19.69 -2.11 -5.61
CA GLN A 132 18.28 -2.57 -5.58
C GLN A 132 17.69 -2.74 -6.98
N ARG A 133 17.93 -1.81 -7.91
CA ARG A 133 17.52 -1.97 -9.31
C ARG A 133 18.17 -3.19 -9.95
N ARG A 134 19.49 -3.34 -9.79
CA ARG A 134 20.24 -4.49 -10.32
C ARG A 134 19.75 -5.82 -9.76
N PHE A 135 19.29 -5.86 -8.51
CA PHE A 135 18.65 -7.05 -7.95
C PHE A 135 17.45 -7.50 -8.81
N PHE A 136 16.55 -6.58 -9.17
CA PHE A 136 15.41 -6.93 -10.03
C PHE A 136 15.87 -7.38 -11.43
N GLU A 137 16.84 -6.67 -12.01
CA GLU A 137 17.43 -7.01 -13.31
C GLU A 137 18.07 -8.41 -13.35
N GLN A 138 18.55 -8.88 -12.21
CA GLN A 138 19.23 -10.17 -12.07
C GLN A 138 18.28 -11.31 -11.67
N TRP A 139 17.26 -11.03 -10.86
CA TRP A 139 16.38 -12.04 -10.27
C TRP A 139 15.04 -12.21 -10.99
N PHE A 140 14.65 -11.26 -11.84
CA PHE A 140 13.35 -11.25 -12.48
C PHE A 140 13.46 -11.09 -13.99
N GLN A 141 12.46 -11.60 -14.70
CA GLN A 141 12.27 -11.45 -16.14
C GLN A 141 10.97 -10.67 -16.33
N PRO A 142 10.99 -9.49 -16.97
CA PRO A 142 9.77 -8.80 -17.35
C PRO A 142 9.00 -9.61 -18.38
N TRP A 143 7.67 -9.61 -18.25
CA TRP A 143 6.74 -10.19 -19.20
C TRP A 143 5.71 -9.13 -19.56
N GLU A 144 5.64 -8.78 -20.84
CA GLU A 144 4.60 -7.92 -21.37
C GLU A 144 3.28 -8.70 -21.42
N ALA A 145 2.26 -8.17 -20.75
CA ALA A 145 0.91 -8.71 -20.74
C ALA A 145 0.11 -8.16 -21.92
N GLN A 146 -0.30 -9.04 -22.83
CA GLN A 146 -1.11 -8.73 -24.00
C GLN A 146 -2.47 -9.43 -23.93
N GLY A 147 -3.51 -8.79 -24.46
CA GLY A 147 -4.79 -9.44 -24.71
C GLY A 147 -4.69 -10.56 -25.78
N PRO A 148 -5.73 -11.38 -25.99
CA PRO A 148 -5.68 -12.53 -26.89
C PRO A 148 -5.36 -12.19 -28.34
N ALA A 149 -5.68 -10.96 -28.75
CA ALA A 149 -5.44 -10.42 -30.08
C ALA A 149 -4.17 -9.55 -30.17
N GLY A 150 -3.27 -9.62 -29.17
CA GLY A 150 -2.05 -8.83 -29.12
C GLY A 150 -2.23 -7.38 -28.67
N GLN A 151 -3.35 -7.08 -27.99
CA GLN A 151 -3.63 -5.74 -27.45
C GLN A 151 -2.69 -5.47 -26.28
N ASP A 152 -1.95 -4.36 -26.30
CA ASP A 152 -0.97 -3.95 -25.28
C ASP A 152 -1.54 -2.92 -24.30
N SER A 153 -2.81 -2.55 -24.44
CA SER A 153 -3.51 -1.61 -23.57
C SER A 153 -4.43 -2.31 -22.57
N GLY A 154 -4.46 -1.83 -21.33
CA GLY A 154 -5.38 -2.27 -20.28
C GLY A 154 -6.03 -1.11 -19.53
N LEU A 155 -6.98 -1.42 -18.65
CA LEU A 155 -7.62 -0.43 -17.78
C LEU A 155 -6.96 -0.42 -16.40
N VAL A 156 -6.32 0.69 -16.05
CA VAL A 156 -5.85 0.96 -14.68
C VAL A 156 -6.88 1.83 -13.96
N THR A 157 -7.30 1.41 -12.77
CA THR A 157 -8.18 2.19 -11.90
C THR A 157 -7.54 2.41 -10.54
N GLY A 158 -7.94 3.48 -9.84
CA GLY A 158 -7.44 3.82 -8.52
C GLY A 158 -8.29 3.21 -7.40
N TYR A 159 -7.60 2.73 -6.37
CA TYR A 159 -8.17 2.23 -5.12
C TYR A 159 -7.65 3.06 -3.93
N TYR A 160 -8.44 3.18 -2.85
CA TYR A 160 -7.96 3.79 -1.61
C TYR A 160 -8.61 3.15 -0.38
N GLU A 161 -7.94 3.26 0.78
CA GLU A 161 -8.48 2.84 2.08
C GLU A 161 -9.19 4.06 2.71
N PRO A 162 -10.54 4.14 2.71
CA PRO A 162 -11.27 5.26 3.31
C PRO A 162 -11.10 5.28 4.82
N VAL A 163 -11.00 6.49 5.39
CA VAL A 163 -11.12 6.72 6.84
C VAL A 163 -12.54 7.17 7.14
N LEU A 164 -13.22 6.44 8.01
CA LEU A 164 -14.63 6.64 8.36
C LEU A 164 -14.75 6.81 9.87
N LYS A 165 -15.74 7.58 10.33
CA LYS A 165 -16.09 7.62 11.75
C LYS A 165 -16.97 6.45 12.12
N GLY A 166 -16.73 5.84 13.26
CA GLY A 166 -17.54 4.72 13.73
C GLY A 166 -17.38 4.39 15.21
N SER A 167 -18.08 3.35 15.64
CA SER A 167 -18.04 2.83 17.01
C SER A 167 -18.08 1.31 17.03
N LEU A 168 -17.56 0.70 18.09
CA LEU A 168 -17.71 -0.74 18.34
C LEU A 168 -19.10 -1.08 18.91
N THR A 169 -19.80 -0.09 19.47
CA THR A 169 -21.15 -0.24 20.03
C THR A 169 -22.16 0.62 19.27
N PRO A 170 -23.42 0.17 19.14
CA PRO A 170 -24.46 0.95 18.49
C PRO A 170 -24.85 2.15 19.36
N GLY A 171 -25.15 3.27 18.71
CA GLY A 171 -25.65 4.48 19.36
C GLY A 171 -25.54 5.67 18.43
N TRP A 172 -26.47 6.62 18.51
CA TRP A 172 -26.45 7.78 17.60
C TRP A 172 -25.11 8.53 17.72
N PRO A 173 -24.42 8.87 16.60
CA PRO A 173 -24.84 8.71 15.20
C PRO A 173 -24.49 7.36 14.54
N TYR A 174 -23.74 6.48 15.21
CA TYR A 174 -23.31 5.16 14.73
C TYR A 174 -24.42 4.11 14.74
N VAL A 175 -25.22 4.10 13.68
CA VAL A 175 -26.43 3.25 13.55
C VAL A 175 -26.37 2.25 12.39
N VAL A 176 -25.32 2.30 11.56
CA VAL A 176 -25.18 1.42 10.39
C VAL A 176 -24.23 0.28 10.71
N PRO A 177 -24.69 -0.98 10.80
CA PRO A 177 -23.82 -2.10 11.14
C PRO A 177 -22.91 -2.49 9.97
N ILE A 178 -21.65 -2.81 10.30
CA ILE A 178 -20.71 -3.49 9.42
C ILE A 178 -20.52 -4.91 9.93
N TYR A 179 -20.66 -5.88 9.05
CA TYR A 179 -20.64 -7.29 9.41
C TYR A 179 -19.30 -7.95 9.13
N GLY A 180 -18.87 -8.80 10.06
CA GLY A 180 -17.81 -9.78 9.84
C GLY A 180 -18.34 -11.04 9.16
N LEU A 181 -17.42 -11.94 8.80
CA LEU A 181 -17.76 -13.15 8.06
C LEU A 181 -18.68 -14.07 8.88
N PRO A 182 -19.90 -14.35 8.39
CA PRO A 182 -20.82 -15.21 9.10
C PRO A 182 -20.43 -16.69 8.93
N ALA A 183 -20.65 -17.48 9.98
CA ALA A 183 -20.18 -18.87 10.05
C ALA A 183 -21.04 -19.84 9.22
N ASP A 184 -22.23 -19.42 8.82
CA ASP A 184 -23.18 -20.20 8.01
C ASP A 184 -23.01 -19.96 6.50
N LEU A 185 -22.06 -19.11 6.10
CA LEU A 185 -21.76 -18.84 4.70
C LEU A 185 -21.06 -20.05 4.06
N VAL A 186 -21.73 -20.69 3.11
CA VAL A 186 -21.22 -21.86 2.39
C VAL A 186 -21.01 -21.55 0.90
N PRO A 187 -20.00 -22.15 0.24
CA PRO A 187 -19.85 -22.04 -1.21
C PRO A 187 -21.04 -22.66 -1.96
N ARG A 188 -21.45 -22.03 -3.07
CA ARG A 188 -22.37 -22.58 -4.08
C ARG A 188 -21.71 -22.44 -5.47
N PRO A 189 -20.64 -23.20 -5.75
CA PRO A 189 -20.07 -23.22 -7.10
C PRO A 189 -21.16 -23.69 -8.08
N ASP A 190 -21.15 -23.13 -9.30
CA ASP A 190 -22.03 -23.54 -10.39
C ASP A 190 -23.55 -23.33 -10.15
N ALA A 191 -23.91 -22.43 -9.23
CA ALA A 191 -25.30 -22.07 -9.00
C ALA A 191 -25.91 -21.39 -10.25
N ALA A 192 -27.00 -21.97 -10.77
CA ALA A 192 -27.69 -21.48 -11.97
C ALA A 192 -28.28 -20.06 -11.83
N ASP A 193 -28.51 -19.61 -10.58
CA ASP A 193 -29.00 -18.27 -10.26
C ASP A 193 -27.88 -17.20 -10.24
N GLY A 194 -26.62 -17.61 -10.43
CA GLY A 194 -25.45 -16.72 -10.37
C GLY A 194 -25.04 -16.29 -8.96
N VAL A 195 -25.68 -16.82 -7.91
CA VAL A 195 -25.36 -16.50 -6.50
C VAL A 195 -24.41 -17.55 -5.93
N THR A 196 -23.13 -17.19 -5.85
CA THR A 196 -22.02 -18.10 -5.59
C THR A 196 -21.84 -18.53 -4.12
N ARG A 197 -22.68 -18.00 -3.22
CA ARG A 197 -22.67 -18.31 -1.79
C ARG A 197 -24.07 -18.61 -1.28
N GLY A 198 -24.13 -19.48 -0.28
CA GLY A 198 -25.36 -20.00 0.29
C GLY A 198 -25.36 -20.00 1.80
N ARG A 199 -26.51 -20.35 2.36
CA ARG A 199 -26.72 -20.64 3.77
C ARG A 199 -27.38 -22.00 3.92
N LEU A 200 -27.11 -22.66 5.03
CA LEU A 200 -27.79 -23.90 5.38
C LEU A 200 -29.20 -23.59 5.88
N ALA A 201 -30.19 -24.25 5.30
CA ALA A 201 -31.57 -24.22 5.73
C ALA A 201 -32.10 -25.64 5.94
N TRP A 202 -33.13 -25.76 6.79
CA TRP A 202 -33.84 -27.00 7.00
C TRP A 202 -35.28 -26.82 6.52
N THR A 203 -35.65 -27.58 5.48
CA THR A 203 -37.00 -27.58 4.90
C THR A 203 -37.54 -28.99 5.01
N ASP A 204 -38.67 -29.19 5.69
CA ASP A 204 -39.33 -30.50 5.86
C ASP A 204 -38.39 -31.63 6.33
N GLY A 205 -37.49 -31.32 7.28
CA GLY A 205 -36.52 -32.26 7.83
C GLY A 205 -35.33 -32.56 6.91
N ARG A 206 -35.22 -31.91 5.76
CA ARG A 206 -34.08 -32.03 4.84
C ARG A 206 -33.18 -30.80 4.93
N LYS A 207 -31.87 -31.06 4.87
CA LYS A 207 -30.86 -30.01 4.82
C LYS A 207 -30.69 -29.55 3.38
N GLU A 208 -30.85 -28.26 3.17
CA GLU A 208 -30.73 -27.62 1.85
C GLU A 208 -29.76 -26.43 1.92
N VAL A 209 -29.21 -26.08 0.76
CA VAL A 209 -28.35 -24.89 0.62
C VAL A 209 -29.11 -23.85 -0.20
N LEU A 210 -29.68 -22.87 0.50
CA LEU A 210 -30.35 -21.73 -0.13
C LEU A 210 -29.32 -20.65 -0.49
N PRO A 211 -29.59 -19.77 -1.48
CA PRO A 211 -28.76 -18.59 -1.72
C PRO A 211 -28.55 -17.78 -0.43
N TYR A 212 -27.40 -17.15 -0.22
CA TYR A 212 -27.27 -16.25 0.92
C TYR A 212 -28.19 -15.04 0.73
N TRP A 213 -28.58 -14.39 1.83
CA TRP A 213 -29.47 -13.23 1.74
C TRP A 213 -28.85 -12.09 0.93
N SER A 214 -29.65 -11.48 0.04
CA SER A 214 -29.31 -10.21 -0.61
C SER A 214 -29.34 -9.06 0.40
N ARG A 215 -28.77 -7.89 0.03
CA ARG A 215 -28.85 -6.68 0.88
C ARG A 215 -30.28 -6.34 1.32
N ALA A 216 -31.23 -6.34 0.39
CA ALA A 216 -32.64 -6.06 0.68
C ALA A 216 -33.22 -7.10 1.65
N GLN A 217 -32.90 -8.37 1.45
CA GLN A 217 -33.37 -9.46 2.32
C GLN A 217 -32.75 -9.36 3.73
N ILE A 218 -31.48 -8.97 3.86
CA ILE A 218 -30.84 -8.74 5.16
C ILE A 218 -31.60 -7.71 5.99
N ASN A 219 -32.12 -6.66 5.34
CA ASN A 219 -32.87 -5.61 6.01
C ASN A 219 -34.32 -6.02 6.34
N ALA A 220 -34.91 -6.94 5.59
CA ALA A 220 -36.31 -7.33 5.71
C ALA A 220 -36.56 -8.63 6.51
N ASP A 221 -35.59 -9.54 6.54
CA ASP A 221 -35.72 -10.88 7.14
C ASP A 221 -35.18 -10.90 8.59
N PRO A 222 -36.04 -11.13 9.60
CA PRO A 222 -35.61 -11.19 11.00
C PRO A 222 -34.56 -12.27 11.28
N GLN A 223 -34.55 -13.38 10.54
CA GLN A 223 -33.54 -14.42 10.68
C GLN A 223 -32.18 -13.92 10.21
N ALA A 224 -32.16 -13.23 9.07
CA ALA A 224 -30.93 -12.61 8.56
C ALA A 224 -30.36 -11.60 9.55
N GLN A 225 -31.24 -10.73 10.10
CA GLN A 225 -30.87 -9.75 11.12
C GLN A 225 -30.34 -10.42 12.40
N ALA A 226 -30.94 -11.52 12.86
CA ALA A 226 -30.48 -12.25 14.03
C ALA A 226 -29.11 -12.92 13.84
N VAL A 227 -28.87 -13.51 12.67
CA VAL A 227 -27.57 -14.14 12.33
C VAL A 227 -26.48 -13.09 12.20
N LEU A 228 -26.72 -12.04 11.40
CA LEU A 228 -25.72 -11.01 11.12
C LEU A 228 -25.54 -10.03 12.27
N GLY A 229 -26.56 -9.79 13.09
CA GLY A 229 -26.46 -8.97 14.30
C GLY A 229 -25.41 -9.48 15.29
N ARG A 230 -25.17 -10.80 15.33
CA ARG A 230 -24.10 -11.43 16.12
C ARG A 230 -22.71 -11.32 15.49
N LYS A 231 -22.62 -10.76 14.29
CA LYS A 231 -21.41 -10.60 13.50
C LYS A 231 -21.07 -9.14 13.25
N VAL A 232 -21.73 -8.19 13.90
CA VAL A 232 -21.38 -6.78 13.77
C VAL A 232 -19.99 -6.53 14.36
N VAL A 233 -19.11 -5.91 13.57
CA VAL A 233 -17.73 -5.58 13.94
C VAL A 233 -17.51 -4.08 14.16
N ALA A 234 -18.37 -3.25 13.58
CA ALA A 234 -18.36 -1.80 13.75
C ALA A 234 -19.73 -1.23 13.39
N TRP A 235 -20.00 -0.01 13.83
CA TRP A 235 -21.16 0.80 13.49
C TRP A 235 -20.67 2.10 12.87
N LEU A 236 -21.19 2.46 11.70
CA LEU A 236 -20.87 3.70 10.99
C LEU A 236 -22.04 4.69 11.05
N GLU A 237 -21.74 5.96 10.76
CA GLU A 237 -22.72 7.05 10.73
C GLU A 237 -23.57 7.02 9.45
N SER A 238 -22.96 6.66 8.32
CA SER A 238 -23.54 6.83 6.99
C SER A 238 -23.71 5.50 6.26
N PRO A 239 -24.92 5.18 5.79
CA PRO A 239 -25.15 3.96 5.02
C PRO A 239 -24.53 4.02 3.61
N VAL A 240 -24.34 5.22 3.09
CA VAL A 240 -23.60 5.45 1.84
C VAL A 240 -22.12 5.14 2.04
N ASP A 241 -21.56 5.54 3.18
CA ASP A 241 -20.14 5.30 3.50
C ASP A 241 -19.90 3.81 3.73
N ALA A 242 -20.83 3.12 4.39
CA ALA A 242 -20.83 1.67 4.50
C ALA A 242 -20.87 0.98 3.13
N LEU A 243 -21.67 1.47 2.17
CA LEU A 243 -21.67 0.94 0.81
C LEU A 243 -20.31 1.15 0.13
N PHE A 244 -19.74 2.36 0.21
CA PHE A 244 -18.45 2.64 -0.42
C PHE A 244 -17.30 1.87 0.22
N LEU A 245 -17.32 1.68 1.55
CA LEU A 245 -16.43 0.77 2.24
C LEU A 245 -16.50 -0.65 1.64
N GLN A 246 -17.70 -1.14 1.32
CA GLN A 246 -17.89 -2.46 0.70
C GLN A 246 -17.44 -2.50 -0.76
N VAL A 247 -17.63 -1.41 -1.52
CA VAL A 247 -17.09 -1.31 -2.90
C VAL A 247 -15.58 -1.30 -2.89
N GLN A 248 -14.98 -0.60 -1.91
CA GLN A 248 -13.54 -0.57 -1.75
C GLN A 248 -13.01 -1.94 -1.25
N GLY A 249 -13.67 -2.55 -0.27
CA GLY A 249 -13.27 -3.85 0.30
C GLY A 249 -12.25 -3.75 1.43
N SER A 250 -11.69 -2.58 1.70
CA SER A 250 -11.00 -2.28 2.96
C SER A 250 -11.28 -0.85 3.39
N GLY A 251 -11.00 -0.54 4.66
CA GLY A 251 -11.17 0.80 5.22
C GLY A 251 -10.71 0.86 6.66
N LEU A 252 -10.67 2.07 7.19
CA LEU A 252 -10.29 2.37 8.56
C LEU A 252 -11.45 3.07 9.24
N VAL A 253 -11.67 2.70 10.50
CA VAL A 253 -12.67 3.33 11.35
C VAL A 253 -11.95 4.06 12.47
N ASP A 254 -12.11 5.38 12.50
CA ASP A 254 -11.71 6.26 13.59
C ASP A 254 -12.71 6.09 14.74
N LEU A 255 -12.24 5.55 15.86
CA LEU A 255 -13.05 5.26 17.04
C LEU A 255 -13.03 6.44 18.03
N PRO A 256 -14.07 6.62 18.87
CA PRO A 256 -14.16 7.77 19.77
C PRO A 256 -13.06 7.83 20.83
N ASP A 257 -12.35 6.72 21.08
CA ASP A 257 -11.23 6.63 22.02
C ASP A 257 -9.85 6.90 21.39
N GLY A 258 -9.82 7.32 20.11
CA GLY A 258 -8.59 7.62 19.37
C GLY A 258 -7.84 6.39 18.87
N ARG A 259 -8.41 5.18 18.99
CA ARG A 259 -7.91 3.98 18.31
C ARG A 259 -8.46 3.91 16.89
N MET A 260 -7.73 3.22 16.03
CA MET A 260 -8.17 2.91 14.67
C MET A 260 -8.57 1.45 14.58
N LEU A 261 -9.70 1.14 13.95
CA LEU A 261 -10.08 -0.21 13.57
C LEU A 261 -9.88 -0.39 12.07
N ARG A 262 -8.99 -1.30 11.66
CA ARG A 262 -8.90 -1.68 10.24
C ARG A 262 -9.95 -2.72 9.91
N LEU A 263 -10.65 -2.50 8.81
CA LEU A 263 -11.55 -3.43 8.17
C LEU A 263 -10.93 -3.91 6.87
N SER A 264 -10.74 -5.22 6.73
CA SER A 264 -10.20 -5.85 5.52
C SER A 264 -11.18 -6.89 4.99
N TYR A 265 -11.28 -7.04 3.68
CA TYR A 265 -12.17 -8.00 3.02
C TYR A 265 -12.04 -9.41 3.62
N ALA A 266 -13.17 -10.01 3.99
CA ALA A 266 -13.25 -11.39 4.49
C ALA A 266 -14.07 -12.30 3.57
N GLY A 267 -14.92 -11.73 2.72
CA GLY A 267 -15.85 -12.46 1.87
C GLY A 267 -17.04 -11.62 1.46
N ASP A 268 -17.94 -12.21 0.69
CA ASP A 268 -19.19 -11.58 0.26
C ASP A 268 -20.34 -12.59 0.27
N ASN A 269 -21.58 -12.09 0.15
CA ASN A 269 -22.79 -12.92 0.14
C ASN A 269 -23.04 -13.65 -1.20
N GLY A 270 -22.11 -13.60 -2.15
CA GLY A 270 -22.16 -14.34 -3.41
C GLY A 270 -22.97 -13.69 -4.52
N TRP A 271 -23.67 -12.58 -4.25
CA TRP A 271 -24.46 -11.88 -5.25
C TRP A 271 -23.58 -11.03 -6.20
N PRO A 272 -23.95 -10.90 -7.48
CA PRO A 272 -23.27 -10.00 -8.39
C PRO A 272 -23.44 -8.54 -7.96
N TYR A 273 -22.39 -7.75 -8.11
CA TYR A 273 -22.45 -6.32 -7.87
C TYR A 273 -23.36 -5.64 -8.88
N LYS A 274 -24.23 -4.74 -8.40
CA LYS A 274 -25.01 -3.83 -9.25
C LYS A 274 -24.71 -2.38 -8.86
N SER A 275 -24.45 -1.53 -9.85
CA SER A 275 -24.05 -0.15 -9.61
C SER A 275 -25.23 0.71 -9.16
N VAL A 276 -25.15 1.27 -7.95
CA VAL A 276 -26.13 2.25 -7.45
C VAL A 276 -26.10 3.55 -8.25
N GLY A 277 -24.93 3.92 -8.81
CA GLY A 277 -24.81 5.08 -9.67
C GLY A 277 -25.56 4.90 -11.00
N ARG A 278 -25.47 3.70 -11.59
CA ARG A 278 -26.27 3.35 -12.76
C ARG A 278 -27.76 3.33 -12.43
N TRP A 279 -28.14 2.77 -11.29
CA TRP A 279 -29.53 2.81 -10.83
C TRP A 279 -30.05 4.25 -10.72
N LEU A 280 -29.29 5.19 -10.15
CA LEU A 280 -29.68 6.61 -10.06
C LEU A 280 -29.86 7.27 -11.44
N LEU A 281 -29.03 6.93 -12.43
CA LEU A 281 -29.21 7.40 -13.80
C LEU A 281 -30.49 6.83 -14.43
N GLU A 282 -30.75 5.54 -14.25
CA GLU A 282 -31.95 4.86 -14.77
C GLU A 282 -33.23 5.38 -14.13
N GLN A 283 -33.18 5.76 -12.85
CA GLN A 283 -34.30 6.41 -12.16
C GLN A 283 -34.50 7.89 -12.58
N GLY A 284 -33.59 8.47 -13.38
CA GLY A 284 -33.65 9.87 -13.79
C GLY A 284 -33.26 10.87 -12.69
N GLU A 285 -32.70 10.39 -11.57
CA GLU A 285 -32.30 11.20 -10.42
C GLU A 285 -31.00 11.98 -10.69
N LEU A 286 -30.11 11.39 -11.48
CA LEU A 286 -28.84 12.00 -11.88
C LEU A 286 -28.71 11.98 -13.40
N ARG A 287 -27.83 12.84 -13.93
CA ARG A 287 -27.44 12.87 -15.35
C ARG A 287 -25.93 13.03 -15.47
N GLY A 288 -25.34 12.43 -16.50
CA GLY A 288 -23.90 12.55 -16.78
C GLY A 288 -23.03 11.73 -15.82
N THR A 289 -21.88 12.28 -15.45
CA THR A 289 -20.88 11.61 -14.61
C THR A 289 -21.39 11.42 -13.19
N VAL A 290 -21.35 10.18 -12.69
CA VAL A 290 -21.73 9.86 -11.31
C VAL A 290 -20.48 9.55 -10.49
N THR A 291 -20.25 10.35 -9.44
CA THR A 291 -19.15 10.16 -8.49
C THR A 291 -19.69 9.84 -7.09
N MET A 292 -18.81 9.36 -6.21
CA MET A 292 -19.16 9.12 -4.80
C MET A 292 -19.73 10.36 -4.12
N GLN A 293 -19.14 11.54 -4.38
CA GLN A 293 -19.54 12.81 -3.80
C GLN A 293 -20.95 13.19 -4.26
N ILE A 294 -21.27 12.97 -5.55
CA ILE A 294 -22.61 13.21 -6.10
C ILE A 294 -23.63 12.26 -5.47
N ILE A 295 -23.31 10.97 -5.33
CA ILE A 295 -24.18 9.98 -4.67
C ILE A 295 -24.43 10.36 -3.21
N ARG A 296 -23.39 10.79 -2.48
CA ARG A 296 -23.51 11.27 -1.09
C ARG A 296 -24.42 12.49 -0.99
N ALA A 297 -24.24 13.47 -1.86
CA ALA A 297 -25.08 14.67 -1.90
C ALA A 297 -26.54 14.32 -2.21
N TRP A 298 -26.79 13.42 -3.17
CA TRP A 298 -28.13 12.93 -3.47
C TRP A 298 -28.76 12.24 -2.25
N ALA A 299 -28.03 11.36 -1.57
CA ALA A 299 -28.53 10.66 -0.39
C ALA A 299 -28.92 11.60 0.77
N GLN A 300 -28.19 12.71 0.94
CA GLN A 300 -28.52 13.75 1.93
C GLN A 300 -29.82 14.48 1.59
N MET A 301 -30.10 14.72 0.30
CA MET A 301 -31.32 15.37 -0.16
C MET A 301 -32.52 14.42 -0.22
N HIS A 302 -32.28 13.11 -0.32
CA HIS A 302 -33.32 12.09 -0.48
C HIS A 302 -33.24 10.97 0.58
N PRO A 303 -33.23 11.29 1.90
CA PRO A 303 -32.98 10.30 2.96
C PRO A 303 -33.98 9.14 2.94
N ALA A 304 -35.25 9.40 2.59
CA ALA A 304 -36.30 8.38 2.50
C ALA A 304 -36.07 7.34 1.40
N ARG A 305 -35.22 7.64 0.40
CA ARG A 305 -34.95 6.76 -0.75
C ARG A 305 -33.56 6.14 -0.72
N VAL A 306 -32.74 6.47 0.28
CA VAL A 306 -31.40 5.90 0.42
C VAL A 306 -31.46 4.38 0.50
N GLN A 307 -32.39 3.83 1.29
CA GLN A 307 -32.52 2.38 1.42
C GLN A 307 -32.85 1.71 0.08
N GLN A 308 -33.80 2.26 -0.68
CA GLN A 308 -34.15 1.78 -2.02
C GLN A 308 -32.94 1.78 -2.97
N MET A 309 -32.15 2.86 -2.95
CA MET A 309 -30.93 2.97 -3.75
C MET A 309 -29.88 1.92 -3.34
N LEU A 310 -29.66 1.72 -2.04
CA LEU A 310 -28.71 0.71 -1.55
C LEU A 310 -29.13 -0.69 -1.97
N ASP A 311 -30.41 -1.01 -1.84
CA ASP A 311 -30.99 -2.32 -2.15
C ASP A 311 -30.93 -2.70 -3.64
N ALA A 312 -30.71 -1.72 -4.52
CA ALA A 312 -30.40 -1.97 -5.93
C ALA A 312 -29.10 -2.79 -6.09
N ASN A 313 -28.17 -2.70 -5.14
CA ASN A 313 -26.99 -3.54 -5.06
C ASN A 313 -27.21 -4.71 -4.07
N PRO A 314 -27.50 -5.94 -4.56
CA PRO A 314 -27.78 -7.08 -3.69
C PRO A 314 -26.53 -7.60 -2.98
N ARG A 315 -25.33 -7.26 -3.47
CA ARG A 315 -24.04 -7.72 -2.94
C ARG A 315 -23.75 -7.05 -1.60
N VAL A 316 -23.37 -7.84 -0.60
CA VAL A 316 -22.88 -7.39 0.72
C VAL A 316 -21.50 -7.99 0.95
N VAL A 317 -20.56 -7.16 1.40
CA VAL A 317 -19.19 -7.55 1.75
C VAL A 317 -19.04 -7.66 3.26
N PHE A 318 -18.33 -8.69 3.70
CA PHE A 318 -18.00 -8.99 5.08
C PHE A 318 -16.52 -8.69 5.36
N PHE A 319 -16.20 -8.34 6.61
CA PHE A 319 -14.86 -7.86 6.98
C PHE A 319 -14.20 -8.63 8.12
N HIS A 320 -12.87 -8.72 8.07
CA HIS A 320 -12.02 -8.96 9.22
C HIS A 320 -11.74 -7.62 9.89
N ALA A 321 -11.94 -7.55 11.20
CA ALA A 321 -11.70 -6.36 11.99
C ALA A 321 -10.42 -6.54 12.82
N THR A 322 -9.48 -5.63 12.65
CA THR A 322 -8.21 -5.61 13.39
C THR A 322 -8.07 -4.28 14.10
N LEU A 323 -8.09 -4.31 15.42
CA LEU A 323 -7.86 -3.11 16.22
C LEU A 323 -6.38 -2.72 16.16
N LEU A 324 -6.13 -1.49 15.76
CA LEU A 324 -4.81 -0.87 15.78
C LEU A 324 -4.66 -0.08 17.10
N GLY A 325 -3.42 0.07 17.57
CA GLY A 325 -3.15 0.89 18.76
C GLY A 325 -3.58 2.36 18.59
N SER A 326 -3.58 3.12 19.69
CA SER A 326 -3.84 4.56 19.67
C SER A 326 -2.88 5.24 18.69
N ARG A 327 -3.42 5.89 17.65
CA ARG A 327 -2.65 6.56 16.60
C ARG A 327 -3.37 7.82 16.17
N SER A 328 -2.62 8.86 15.87
CA SER A 328 -3.15 10.04 15.20
C SER A 328 -3.51 9.69 13.75
N LEU A 329 -4.53 10.33 13.19
CA LEU A 329 -4.81 10.29 11.74
C LEU A 329 -3.62 10.79 10.89
N ALA A 330 -2.68 11.54 11.51
CA ALA A 330 -1.45 11.99 10.88
C ALA A 330 -0.33 10.94 10.89
N ASP A 331 -0.45 9.87 11.68
CA ASP A 331 0.57 8.82 11.75
C ASP A 331 0.53 7.97 10.48
N PRO A 332 1.69 7.59 9.90
CA PRO A 332 1.72 6.66 8.78
C PRO A 332 1.00 5.36 9.15
N MET A 333 -0.04 5.02 8.40
CA MET A 333 -0.80 3.81 8.63
C MET A 333 0.13 2.61 8.44
N PRO A 334 0.08 1.57 9.29
CA PRO A 334 0.79 0.33 9.05
C PRO A 334 0.07 -0.34 7.88
N ALA A 335 0.33 0.10 6.66
CA ALA A 335 -0.40 -0.35 5.49
C ALA A 335 0.10 -1.75 5.13
N HIS A 336 -0.85 -2.68 4.99
CA HIS A 336 -0.60 -3.99 4.43
C HIS A 336 -0.11 -3.88 2.98
N TRP A 337 -0.60 -2.86 2.27
CA TRP A 337 -0.12 -2.42 0.96
C TRP A 337 0.92 -1.31 1.09
N ALA A 338 1.80 -1.17 0.11
CA ALA A 338 2.64 0.03 -0.03
C ALA A 338 1.85 1.08 -0.83
N PRO A 339 1.54 2.27 -0.24
CA PRO A 339 0.88 3.34 -0.98
C PRO A 339 1.61 3.63 -2.29
N HIS A 340 0.85 3.78 -3.38
CA HIS A 340 1.36 4.01 -4.75
C HIS A 340 2.26 2.90 -5.33
N ASN A 341 2.55 1.83 -4.58
CA ASN A 341 3.46 0.75 -4.94
C ASN A 341 2.79 -0.62 -4.74
N SER A 342 1.47 -0.68 -4.91
CA SER A 342 0.69 -1.90 -4.80
C SER A 342 -0.48 -1.85 -5.77
N ALA A 343 -0.74 -2.98 -6.41
CA ALA A 343 -1.84 -3.14 -7.37
C ALA A 343 -2.56 -4.46 -7.11
N THR A 344 -3.85 -4.48 -7.43
CA THR A 344 -4.65 -5.71 -7.44
C THR A 344 -4.87 -6.14 -8.88
N ILE A 345 -4.67 -7.43 -9.15
CA ILE A 345 -4.84 -8.03 -10.48
C ILE A 345 -5.93 -9.11 -10.45
N ASP A 346 -6.45 -9.46 -11.62
CA ASP A 346 -7.33 -10.62 -11.78
C ASP A 346 -6.53 -11.91 -11.53
N LYS A 347 -7.02 -12.77 -10.62
CA LYS A 347 -6.39 -14.05 -10.29
C LYS A 347 -6.83 -15.20 -11.20
N ALA A 348 -7.90 -15.00 -11.97
CA ALA A 348 -8.52 -16.05 -12.78
C ALA A 348 -7.90 -16.20 -14.18
N GLN A 349 -6.89 -15.39 -14.51
CA GLN A 349 -6.19 -15.40 -15.80
C GLN A 349 -4.85 -16.15 -15.76
#